data_AF-A0A1G3ZEW5-F1
#
_entry.id   AF-A0A1G3ZEW5-F1
#
_cell.length_a   1.000
_cell.length_b   1.000
_cell.length_c   1.000
_cell.angle_alpha   90.00
_cell.angle_beta   90.00
_cell.angle_gamma   90.00
#
_symmetry.space_group_name_H-M   'P 1'
#
loop_
_entity.id
_entity.type
_entity.pdbx_description
1 polymer ?
#
loop_
_entity_poly.entity_id
_entity_poly.type
_entity_poly.pdbx_seq_one_letter_code
_entity_poly.pdbx_strand_id
1 'polypeptide(L)'
;MLTMELSLHTLHSRELLNHLAQALQARLDVIANHDLRNRDTATHLKKLQEASESIEHCVALLPTEIDPHLRHYLERRSYDKALAWIKEGIIGKHA
;
A
#
# COMPACT_ATOMS: atom_id res chain seq x y z
N MET A 1 6.66 -31.92 6.11
CA MET A 1 6.14 -30.89 7.04
C MET A 1 6.63 -29.48 6.69
N LEU A 2 7.66 -29.31 5.84
CA LEU A 2 8.24 -28.00 5.47
C LEU A 2 7.43 -27.21 4.41
N THR A 3 6.55 -27.87 3.65
CA THR A 3 5.82 -27.26 2.52
C THR A 3 4.62 -26.40 2.92
N MET A 4 4.05 -26.60 4.11
CA MET A 4 2.84 -25.86 4.54
C MET A 4 3.17 -24.48 5.11
N GLU A 5 4.26 -24.34 5.87
CA GLU A 5 4.66 -23.05 6.47
C GLU A 5 5.09 -22.04 5.40
N LEU A 6 5.84 -22.46 4.39
CA LEU A 6 6.29 -21.58 3.30
C LEU A 6 5.11 -21.03 2.46
N SER A 7 4.02 -21.79 2.33
CA SER A 7 2.81 -21.36 1.63
C SER A 7 2.00 -20.31 2.39
N LEU A 8 2.03 -20.33 3.73
CA LEU A 8 1.29 -19.38 4.56
C LEU A 8 2.00 -18.04 4.66
N HIS A 9 3.33 -18.05 4.79
CA HIS A 9 4.14 -16.82 4.82
C HIS A 9 4.05 -16.04 3.50
N THR A 10 4.10 -16.73 2.37
CA THR A 10 3.96 -16.13 1.03
C THR A 10 2.55 -15.58 0.79
N LEU A 11 1.52 -16.30 1.22
CA LEU A 11 0.13 -15.83 1.15
C LEU A 11 -0.10 -14.60 2.04
N HIS A 12 0.37 -14.63 3.29
CA HIS A 12 0.22 -13.51 4.22
C HIS A 12 0.93 -12.24 3.71
N SER A 13 2.13 -12.40 3.15
CA SER A 13 2.87 -11.30 2.52
C SER A 13 2.10 -10.72 1.33
N ARG A 14 1.47 -11.56 0.52
CA ARG A 14 0.66 -11.11 -0.62
C ARG A 14 -0.61 -10.38 -0.19
N GLU A 15 -1.30 -10.86 0.83
CA GLU A 15 -2.45 -10.18 1.42
C GLU A 15 -2.06 -8.81 1.99
N LEU A 16 -0.92 -8.72 2.68
CA LEU A 16 -0.41 -7.45 3.19
C LEU A 16 -0.09 -6.46 2.06
N LEU A 17 0.52 -6.92 0.97
CA LEU A 17 0.78 -6.10 -0.22
C LEU A 17 -0.52 -5.65 -0.90
N ASN A 18 -1.56 -6.50 -0.95
CA ASN A 18 -2.87 -6.12 -1.47
C ASN A 18 -3.52 -5.01 -0.62
N HIS A 19 -3.51 -5.15 0.70
CA HIS A 19 -4.01 -4.12 1.61
C HIS A 19 -3.24 -2.81 1.47
N LEU A 20 -1.91 -2.88 1.38
CA LEU A 20 -1.07 -1.70 1.14
C LEU A 20 -1.44 -1.04 -0.20
N ALA A 21 -1.61 -1.80 -1.27
CA ALA A 21 -2.03 -1.26 -2.57
C ALA A 21 -3.40 -0.57 -2.51
N GLN A 22 -4.36 -1.14 -1.79
CA GLN A 22 -5.67 -0.53 -1.58
C GLN A 22 -5.57 0.79 -0.81
N ALA A 23 -4.77 0.84 0.26
CA ALA A 23 -4.57 2.04 1.05
C ALA A 23 -3.87 3.16 0.26
N LEU A 24 -2.85 2.81 -0.53
CA LEU A 24 -2.16 3.74 -1.44
C LEU A 24 -3.12 4.30 -2.50
N GLN A 25 -3.93 3.45 -3.13
CA GLN A 25 -4.92 3.87 -4.11
C GLN A 25 -5.96 4.79 -3.47
N ALA A 26 -6.52 4.42 -2.32
CA ALA A 26 -7.51 5.22 -1.60
C ALA A 26 -6.96 6.62 -1.27
N ARG A 27 -5.71 6.71 -0.83
CA ARG A 27 -5.06 8.00 -0.59
C ARG A 27 -4.97 8.84 -1.85
N LEU A 28 -4.49 8.27 -2.96
CA LEU A 28 -4.33 8.96 -4.24
C LEU A 28 -5.69 9.45 -4.77
N ASP A 29 -6.73 8.62 -4.67
CA ASP A 29 -8.09 8.96 -5.09
C ASP A 29 -8.66 10.12 -4.27
N VAL A 30 -8.42 10.14 -2.95
CA VAL A 30 -8.84 11.25 -2.09
C VAL A 30 -8.09 12.53 -2.44
N ILE A 31 -6.78 12.48 -2.68
CA ILE A 31 -6.00 13.65 -3.12
C ILE A 31 -6.54 14.22 -4.44
N ALA A 32 -6.86 13.35 -5.40
CA ALA A 32 -7.40 13.73 -6.70
C ALA A 32 -8.86 14.26 -6.62
N ASN A 33 -9.59 13.96 -5.54
CA ASN A 33 -10.98 14.39 -5.36
C ASN A 33 -11.07 15.84 -4.88
N HIS A 34 -10.84 16.77 -5.81
CA HIS A 34 -10.91 18.21 -5.58
C HIS A 34 -12.32 18.70 -5.25
N ASP A 35 -13.36 18.05 -5.79
CA ASP A 35 -14.76 18.38 -5.47
C ASP A 35 -15.05 18.16 -3.98
N LEU A 36 -14.70 16.98 -3.45
CA LEU A 36 -14.84 16.68 -2.03
C LEU A 36 -14.04 17.66 -1.17
N ARG A 37 -12.79 17.95 -1.56
CA ARG A 37 -11.94 18.93 -0.85
C ARG A 37 -12.60 20.31 -0.76
N ASN A 38 -13.27 20.77 -1.82
CA ASN A 38 -13.86 22.10 -1.87
C ASN A 38 -15.19 22.16 -1.12
N ARG A 39 -16.02 21.11 -1.21
CA ARG A 39 -17.37 21.10 -0.62
C ARG A 39 -17.39 20.65 0.85
N ASP A 40 -16.48 19.76 1.24
CA ASP A 40 -16.42 19.14 2.57
C ASP A 40 -14.98 18.77 2.93
N THR A 41 -14.21 19.80 3.31
CA THR A 41 -12.82 19.68 3.74
C THR A 41 -12.66 18.73 4.93
N ALA A 42 -13.63 18.67 5.84
CA ALA A 42 -13.54 17.82 7.04
C ALA A 42 -13.57 16.33 6.64
N THR A 43 -14.51 15.94 5.78
CA THR A 43 -14.56 14.57 5.25
C THR A 43 -13.33 14.26 4.39
N HIS A 44 -12.85 15.21 3.60
CA HIS A 44 -11.62 15.04 2.81
C HIS A 44 -10.41 14.73 3.70
N LEU A 45 -10.18 15.54 4.73
CA LEU A 45 -9.08 15.35 5.68
C LEU A 45 -9.21 14.05 6.46
N LYS A 46 -10.42 13.68 6.91
CA LYS A 46 -10.66 12.42 7.60
C LYS A 46 -10.26 11.22 6.75
N LYS A 47 -10.66 11.20 5.47
CA LYS A 47 -10.28 10.12 4.54
C LYS A 47 -8.78 10.08 4.26
N LEU A 48 -8.11 11.23 4.20
CA LEU A 48 -6.65 11.28 4.09
C LEU A 48 -5.97 10.69 5.32
N GLN A 49 -6.50 10.97 6.51
CA GLN A 49 -6.00 10.42 7.76
C GLN A 49 -6.18 8.90 7.80
N GLU A 50 -7.40 8.40 7.54
CA GLU A 50 -7.71 6.96 7.52
C GLU A 50 -6.78 6.21 6.55
N ALA A 51 -6.54 6.77 5.36
CA ALA A 51 -5.63 6.17 4.39
C ALA A 51 -4.16 6.22 4.84
N SER A 52 -3.71 7.31 5.49
CA SER A 52 -2.36 7.40 6.08
C SER A 52 -2.16 6.32 7.15
N GLU A 53 -3.10 6.18 8.08
CA GLU A 53 -3.04 5.22 9.18
C GLU A 53 -3.02 3.78 8.65
N SER A 54 -3.83 3.49 7.62
CA SER A 54 -3.82 2.18 6.97
C SER A 54 -2.48 1.87 6.27
N ILE A 55 -1.85 2.87 5.63
CA ILE A 55 -0.52 2.72 5.03
C ILE A 55 0.52 2.43 6.12
N GLU A 56 0.55 3.24 7.18
CA GLU A 56 1.50 3.08 8.29
C GLU A 56 1.36 1.71 8.96
N HIS A 57 0.13 1.25 9.19
CA HIS A 57 -0.13 -0.08 9.73
C HIS A 57 0.41 -1.19 8.82
N CYS A 58 0.14 -1.11 7.51
CA CYS A 58 0.64 -2.11 6.57
C CYS A 58 2.18 -2.10 6.52
N VAL A 59 2.81 -0.93 6.48
CA VAL A 59 4.26 -0.78 6.43
C VAL A 59 4.93 -1.31 7.70
N ALA A 60 4.33 -1.12 8.87
CA ALA A 60 4.84 -1.65 10.14
C ALA A 60 4.81 -3.19 10.19
N LEU A 61 3.91 -3.82 9.44
CA LEU A 61 3.79 -5.28 9.35
C LEU A 61 4.63 -5.88 8.21
N LEU A 62 5.22 -5.06 7.33
CA LEU A 62 6.05 -5.56 6.24
C LEU A 62 7.29 -6.25 6.81
N PRO A 63 7.72 -7.38 6.20
CA PRO A 63 8.95 -8.04 6.61
C PRO A 63 10.16 -7.13 6.37
N THR A 64 11.25 -7.36 7.10
CA THR A 64 12.52 -6.64 6.90
C THR A 64 13.12 -6.87 5.51
N GLU A 65 12.82 -8.00 4.89
CA GLU A 65 13.34 -8.41 3.57
C GLU A 65 12.41 -7.99 2.41
N ILE A 66 11.69 -6.87 2.52
CA ILE A 66 10.99 -6.31 1.36
C ILE A 66 11.97 -5.83 0.29
N ASP A 67 11.47 -5.81 -0.95
CA ASP A 67 12.18 -5.28 -2.10
C ASP A 67 12.72 -3.85 -1.84
N PRO A 68 14.02 -3.57 -2.14
CA PRO A 68 14.63 -2.27 -1.90
C PRO A 68 13.97 -1.10 -2.64
N HIS A 69 13.42 -1.31 -3.83
CA HIS A 69 12.73 -0.26 -4.59
C HIS A 69 11.40 0.07 -3.92
N LEU A 70 10.64 -0.95 -3.50
CA LEU A 70 9.41 -0.74 -2.74
C LEU A 70 9.67 0.02 -1.44
N ARG A 71 10.68 -0.41 -0.67
CA ARG A 71 11.13 0.29 0.54
C ARG A 71 11.43 1.76 0.26
N HIS A 72 12.24 2.02 -0.77
CA HIS A 72 12.61 3.37 -1.15
C HIS A 72 11.41 4.25 -1.49
N TYR A 73 10.44 3.74 -2.26
CA TYR A 73 9.24 4.50 -2.59
C TYR A 73 8.39 4.82 -1.36
N LEU A 74 8.25 3.88 -0.43
CA LEU A 74 7.51 4.08 0.82
C LEU A 74 8.18 5.14 1.72
N GLU A 75 9.50 5.05 1.92
CA GLU A 75 10.28 6.02 2.72
C GLU A 75 10.21 7.44 2.14
N ARG A 76 10.24 7.57 0.81
CA ARG A 76 10.10 8.85 0.10
C ARG A 76 8.65 9.30 -0.07
N ARG A 77 7.67 8.54 0.44
CA ARG A 77 6.22 8.77 0.25
C ARG A 77 5.83 8.94 -1.23
N SER A 78 6.56 8.27 -2.13
CA SER A 78 6.25 8.20 -3.57
C SER A 78 5.17 7.15 -3.81
N TYR A 79 3.95 7.43 -3.33
CA TYR A 79 2.87 6.45 -3.26
C TYR A 79 2.34 5.99 -4.61
N ASP A 80 2.44 6.82 -5.65
CA ASP A 80 2.17 6.44 -7.04
C ASP A 80 3.13 5.35 -7.52
N LYS A 81 4.44 5.51 -7.26
CA LYS A 81 5.47 4.53 -7.63
C LYS A 81 5.37 3.25 -6.80
N ALA A 82 5.13 3.38 -5.49
CA ALA A 82 4.90 2.23 -4.62
C ALA A 82 3.70 1.40 -5.10
N LEU A 83 2.59 2.06 -5.46
CA LEU A 83 1.41 1.39 -5.97
C LEU A 83 1.66 0.70 -7.31
N ALA A 84 2.34 1.37 -8.24
CA ALA A 84 2.71 0.78 -9.53
C ALA A 84 3.58 -0.47 -9.33
N TRP A 85 4.62 -0.38 -8.50
CA TRP A 85 5.50 -1.49 -8.17
C TRP A 85 4.74 -2.71 -7.62
N ILE A 86 3.86 -2.48 -6.63
CA ILE A 86 3.07 -3.56 -6.03
C ILE A 86 2.14 -4.20 -7.08
N LYS A 87 1.44 -3.40 -7.89
CA LYS A 87 0.55 -3.92 -8.94
C LYS A 87 1.31 -4.73 -10.00
N GLU A 88 2.49 -4.29 -10.41
CA GLU A 88 3.32 -5.01 -11.38
C GLU A 88 3.86 -6.34 -10.82
N GLY A 89 4.22 -6.35 -9.52
CA GLY A 89 4.60 -7.57 -8.82
C GLY A 89 3.44 -8.57 -8.67
N ILE A 90 2.23 -8.10 -8.38
CA ILE A 90 1.02 -8.94 -8.32
C ILE A 90 0.69 -9.57 -9.68
N ILE A 91 0.93 -8.83 -10.78
CA ILE A 91 0.66 -9.25 -12.17
C ILE A 91 1.81 -10.13 -12.73
N GLY A 92 2.91 -10.29 -11.99
CA GLY A 92 3.99 -11.23 -12.32
C GLY A 92 5.06 -10.70 -13.28
N LYS A 93 5.20 -9.37 -13.44
CA LYS A 93 6.21 -8.79 -14.35
C LYS A 93 7.65 -8.79 -13.82
N HIS A 94 7.85 -9.11 -12.55
CA HIS A 94 9.16 -9.06 -11.87
C HIS A 94 9.56 -10.40 -11.23
N ALA A 95 8.95 -11.52 -11.66
CA ALA A 95 9.30 -12.87 -11.22
C ALA A 95 10.38 -13.48 -12.12
#